data_AF-A0AAN9EMF3-F1
#
_entry.id   AF-A0AAN9EMF3-F1
#
_cell.length_a   1.000
_cell.length_b   1.000
_cell.length_c   1.000
_cell.angle_alpha   90.00
_cell.angle_beta   90.00
_cell.angle_gamma   90.00
#
_symmetry.space_group_name_H-M   'P 1'
#
loop_
_entity.id
_entity.type
_entity.pdbx_description
1 polymer ?
#
loop_
_entity_poly.entity_id
_entity_poly.type
_entity_poly.pdbx_seq_one_letter_code
_entity_poly.pdbx_strand_id
1 'polypeptide(L)'
;MRGPRASNSCQALASHPPSNRSNQSETCDTHFDFICCGCHSEEQAIKNIWCEGGACTDVWLSVKVVVILLVPLLTQRIEALITPEPVSGEEETMSVDAEPRKPRILLAASGSVAAIKFANLCHCFTEWAEVRAVATNASLHFIDKTSIPKDVVLYTDEDEWSSWKKLGDTVLHIELRRWADIMVIAPLSANTLGKIAGGLCDNLLTSIVRAWDYSKPFFVAPAMNTFMWNNPFTERHLISIDELGISLIPPVTKRLACGDYGNGAMAEPSTIYSTVRLFYESKSQQGNGDI
;
A
#
# COMPACT_ATOMS: atom_id res chain seq x y z
N MET A 1 46.70 -29.66 -45.22
CA MET A 1 47.18 -28.32 -45.63
C MET A 1 47.18 -27.41 -44.41
N ARG A 2 48.17 -26.52 -44.35
CA ARG A 2 48.65 -25.71 -43.22
C ARG A 2 47.57 -24.83 -42.56
N GLY A 3 47.56 -24.72 -41.23
CA GLY A 3 47.10 -23.51 -40.51
C GLY A 3 48.24 -22.47 -40.45
N PRO A 4 48.30 -21.53 -39.48
CA PRO A 4 47.27 -20.89 -38.64
C PRO A 4 47.48 -19.34 -38.58
N ARG A 5 46.70 -18.58 -37.77
CA ARG A 5 47.22 -17.43 -37.01
C ARG A 5 46.26 -16.91 -35.93
N ALA A 6 46.81 -16.79 -34.73
CA ALA A 6 46.30 -16.04 -33.59
C ALA A 6 46.82 -14.60 -33.62
N SER A 7 46.16 -13.68 -32.89
CA SER A 7 46.81 -12.50 -32.33
C SER A 7 46.13 -12.05 -31.03
N ASN A 8 46.92 -12.09 -29.96
CA ASN A 8 46.68 -11.49 -28.65
C ASN A 8 46.74 -9.96 -28.70
N SER A 9 46.13 -9.28 -27.72
CA SER A 9 46.88 -8.30 -26.91
C SER A 9 46.17 -7.99 -25.58
N CYS A 10 46.87 -8.31 -24.49
CA CYS A 10 46.76 -7.64 -23.20
C CYS A 10 47.53 -6.31 -23.28
N GLN A 11 47.03 -5.24 -22.65
CA GLN A 11 47.87 -4.20 -22.06
C GLN A 11 47.30 -3.81 -20.69
N ALA A 12 48.08 -4.13 -19.66
CA ALA A 12 48.08 -3.45 -18.38
C ALA A 12 49.27 -2.49 -18.38
N LEU A 13 49.15 -1.29 -17.79
CA LEU A 13 50.27 -0.53 -17.26
C LEU A 13 49.81 0.32 -16.08
N ALA A 14 50.56 0.17 -14.98
CA ALA A 14 50.38 0.76 -13.66
C ALA A 14 51.03 2.15 -13.55
N SER A 15 50.67 2.94 -12.51
CA SER A 15 51.57 3.43 -11.44
C SER A 15 51.10 4.75 -10.76
N HIS A 16 51.02 4.69 -9.43
CA HIS A 16 51.02 5.79 -8.42
C HIS A 16 52.49 6.08 -7.99
N PRO A 17 52.85 6.98 -7.02
CA PRO A 17 52.28 8.24 -6.44
C PRO A 17 53.43 9.30 -6.23
N PRO A 18 53.56 10.07 -5.11
CA PRO A 18 52.68 11.05 -4.43
C PRO A 18 53.29 12.48 -4.39
N SER A 19 52.51 13.50 -4.02
CA SER A 19 53.07 14.68 -3.34
C SER A 19 52.11 15.27 -2.31
N ASN A 20 52.72 15.60 -1.17
CA ASN A 20 52.13 16.01 0.09
C ASN A 20 52.42 17.51 0.27
N ARG A 21 51.43 18.36 0.56
CA ARG A 21 51.63 19.63 1.27
C ARG A 21 50.31 20.25 1.76
N SER A 22 50.21 20.26 3.09
CA SER A 22 49.55 21.23 3.98
C SER A 22 49.20 22.61 3.39
N ASN A 23 47.95 23.06 3.57
CA ASN A 23 47.64 24.12 4.54
C ASN A 23 46.12 24.37 4.67
N GLN A 24 45.71 24.45 5.93
CA GLN A 24 44.60 25.18 6.54
C GLN A 24 43.64 25.98 5.62
N SER A 25 42.35 25.66 5.71
CA SER A 25 41.29 26.64 5.98
C SER A 25 40.02 25.92 6.42
N GLU A 26 39.56 26.28 7.61
CA GLU A 26 38.23 26.01 8.15
C GLU A 26 37.15 26.47 7.15
N THR A 27 36.06 25.71 7.02
CA THR A 27 34.69 26.12 7.40
C THR A 27 33.67 25.08 6.94
N CYS A 28 32.85 24.68 7.90
CA CYS A 28 31.44 24.28 7.80
C CYS A 28 31.03 23.23 6.75
N ASP A 29 30.73 22.02 7.21
CA ASP A 29 29.43 21.43 6.87
C ASP A 29 28.88 20.61 8.04
N THR A 30 27.67 21.01 8.43
CA THR A 30 26.88 20.50 9.54
C THR A 30 25.94 19.39 9.07
N HIS A 31 25.72 18.44 9.98
CA HIS A 31 24.64 17.45 10.07
C HIS A 31 24.82 16.09 9.40
N PHE A 32 24.52 14.95 10.04
CA PHE A 32 24.53 14.50 11.45
C PHE A 32 23.99 13.05 11.36
N ASP A 33 24.85 12.07 11.62
CA ASP A 33 24.43 10.76 12.11
C ASP A 33 23.99 10.93 13.57
N PHE A 34 22.81 10.42 13.94
CA PHE A 34 22.49 10.18 15.35
C PHE A 34 21.75 8.86 15.52
N ILE A 35 22.50 7.88 16.02
CA ILE A 35 21.99 6.71 16.74
C ILE A 35 22.33 6.92 18.22
N CYS A 36 21.30 6.76 19.06
CA CYS A 36 21.29 6.44 20.49
C CYS A 36 21.82 7.46 21.53
N CYS A 37 20.89 8.04 22.29
CA CYS A 37 20.82 7.83 23.75
C CYS A 37 19.42 8.17 24.28
N GLY A 38 18.83 7.23 25.03
CA GLY A 38 17.57 7.43 25.72
C GLY A 38 17.68 8.45 26.85
N CYS A 39 16.66 9.29 27.00
CA CYS A 39 16.44 10.08 28.20
C CYS A 39 14.94 10.07 28.54
N HIS A 40 14.67 9.59 29.75
CA HIS A 40 13.40 9.70 30.45
C HIS A 40 13.11 11.17 30.82
N SER A 41 11.81 11.51 30.86
CA SER A 41 11.16 12.69 31.47
C SER A 41 11.17 14.03 30.71
N GLU A 42 9.97 14.57 30.52
CA GLU A 42 9.60 15.76 29.74
C GLU A 42 9.92 17.12 30.40
N GLU A 43 10.63 17.16 31.53
CA GLU A 43 10.71 18.38 32.36
C GLU A 43 11.93 19.28 32.13
N GLN A 44 12.85 18.91 31.23
CA GLN A 44 14.11 19.66 31.03
C GLN A 44 14.18 20.49 29.74
N ALA A 45 13.12 20.56 28.93
CA ALA A 45 13.14 21.26 27.63
C ALA A 45 12.83 22.78 27.70
N ILE A 46 12.48 23.34 28.87
CA ILE A 46 12.05 24.76 29.01
C ILE A 46 13.11 25.63 29.72
N LYS A 47 14.40 25.27 29.65
CA LYS A 47 15.49 26.08 30.26
C LYS A 47 16.57 26.61 29.32
N ASN A 48 16.49 26.35 28.01
CA ASN A 48 17.49 26.83 27.06
C ASN A 48 16.90 27.79 26.01
N ILE A 49 16.26 28.85 26.48
CA ILE A 49 15.92 30.01 25.64
C ILE A 49 16.49 31.25 26.37
N TRP A 50 17.62 31.71 25.85
CA TRP A 50 18.19 33.07 25.98
C TRP A 50 18.80 33.50 27.33
N CYS A 51 20.13 33.45 27.40
CA CYS A 51 20.95 34.36 28.20
C CYS A 51 22.37 34.48 27.63
N GLU A 52 22.58 35.45 26.73
CA GLU A 52 23.87 36.15 26.61
C GLU A 52 23.57 37.64 26.38
N GLY A 53 24.09 38.51 27.26
CA GLY A 53 24.14 39.96 27.01
C GLY A 53 23.17 40.84 27.80
N GLY A 54 23.26 40.82 29.13
CA GLY A 54 23.18 42.02 29.98
C GLY A 54 21.94 42.94 29.92
N ALA A 55 21.00 42.72 30.84
CA ALA A 55 20.32 43.74 31.65
C ALA A 55 19.23 43.04 32.49
N CYS A 56 19.54 42.70 33.74
CA CYS A 56 18.61 42.06 34.66
C CYS A 56 18.23 43.08 35.75
N THR A 57 17.22 43.91 35.48
CA THR A 57 16.49 44.71 36.50
C THR A 57 15.10 45.08 35.96
N ASP A 58 14.07 44.89 36.81
CA ASP A 58 12.76 45.58 36.76
C ASP A 58 11.54 45.03 35.99
N VAL A 59 11.37 43.71 35.81
CA VAL A 59 10.05 43.15 35.42
C VAL A 59 9.56 41.98 36.31
N TRP A 60 10.39 41.50 37.24
CA TRP A 60 10.08 40.29 38.02
C TRP A 60 9.20 40.49 39.27
N LEU A 61 8.86 41.72 39.65
CA LEU A 61 8.00 41.98 40.82
C LEU A 61 6.51 42.19 40.48
N SER A 62 6.16 42.51 39.24
CA SER A 62 4.78 42.86 38.86
C SER A 62 3.93 41.67 38.38
N VAL A 63 4.54 40.54 37.99
CA VAL A 63 3.81 39.35 37.49
C VAL A 63 3.43 38.39 38.62
N LYS A 64 4.18 38.36 39.74
CA LYS A 64 3.85 37.49 40.89
C LYS A 64 2.58 37.93 41.64
N VAL A 65 2.27 39.22 41.67
CA VAL A 65 1.10 39.75 42.41
C VAL A 65 -0.21 39.46 41.67
N VAL A 66 -0.21 39.44 40.33
CA VAL A 66 -1.40 39.18 39.52
C VAL A 66 -1.77 37.69 39.53
N VAL A 67 -0.79 36.78 39.54
CA VAL A 67 -1.03 35.33 39.51
C VAL A 67 -1.49 34.78 40.87
N ILE A 68 -1.05 35.35 42.00
CA ILE A 68 -1.42 34.85 43.33
C ILE A 68 -2.85 35.26 43.75
N LEU A 69 -3.39 36.36 43.22
CA LEU A 69 -4.73 36.86 43.60
C LEU A 69 -5.87 36.42 42.67
N LEU A 70 -5.58 35.95 41.45
CA LEU A 70 -6.61 35.54 40.48
C LEU A 70 -6.84 34.01 40.37
N VAL A 71 -5.89 33.19 40.83
CA VAL A 71 -6.02 31.73 40.76
C VAL A 71 -7.11 31.18 41.70
N PRO A 72 -7.34 31.67 42.93
CA PRO A 72 -8.38 31.11 43.82
C PRO A 72 -9.83 31.44 43.40
N LEU A 73 -10.04 32.48 42.58
CA LEU A 73 -11.38 32.96 42.18
C LEU A 73 -11.92 32.27 40.92
N LEU A 74 -11.07 31.60 40.14
CA LEU A 74 -11.49 30.79 38.99
C LEU A 74 -11.75 29.32 39.36
N THR A 75 -11.10 28.79 40.40
CA THR A 75 -11.33 27.41 40.84
C THR A 75 -12.72 27.21 41.48
N GLN A 76 -13.26 28.23 42.17
CA GLN A 76 -14.59 28.15 42.78
C GLN A 76 -15.76 28.32 41.79
N ARG A 77 -15.51 28.65 40.51
CA ARG A 77 -16.56 28.83 39.50
C ARG A 77 -16.75 27.65 38.55
N ILE A 78 -15.85 26.66 38.59
CA ILE A 78 -15.93 25.47 37.72
C ILE A 78 -16.58 24.28 38.45
N GLU A 79 -16.46 24.17 39.78
CA GLU A 79 -17.11 23.10 40.57
C GLU A 79 -18.64 23.24 40.70
N ALA A 80 -19.21 24.42 40.41
CA ALA A 80 -20.66 24.65 40.52
C ALA A 80 -21.46 24.36 39.23
N LEU A 81 -20.81 23.90 38.15
CA LEU A 81 -21.46 23.60 36.86
C LEU A 81 -21.43 22.12 36.47
N ILE A 82 -20.95 21.24 37.36
CA ILE A 82 -20.89 19.79 37.12
C ILE A 82 -21.70 19.10 38.23
N THR A 83 -23.02 19.10 38.09
CA THR A 83 -23.88 18.12 38.76
C THR A 83 -24.27 17.06 37.75
N PRO A 84 -23.88 15.78 37.92
CA PRO A 84 -24.39 14.72 37.07
C PRO A 84 -25.85 14.44 37.45
N GLU A 85 -26.75 14.56 36.47
CA GLU A 85 -28.11 14.01 36.56
C GLU A 85 -28.04 12.49 36.66
N PRO A 86 -28.92 11.82 37.43
CA PRO A 86 -28.91 10.38 37.55
C PRO A 86 -29.42 9.74 36.26
N VAL A 87 -28.50 9.23 35.43
CA VAL A 87 -28.84 8.32 34.33
C VAL A 87 -29.20 6.98 34.94
N SER A 88 -30.46 6.59 34.78
CA SER A 88 -30.96 5.24 35.07
C SER A 88 -30.11 4.22 34.32
N GLY A 89 -29.34 3.42 35.06
CA GLY A 89 -28.61 2.28 34.53
C GLY A 89 -29.59 1.20 34.07
N GLU A 90 -29.86 1.17 32.77
CA GLU A 90 -30.04 -0.10 32.09
C GLU A 90 -28.62 -0.55 31.73
N GLU A 91 -28.17 -1.64 32.37
CA GLU A 91 -26.98 -2.37 31.92
C GLU A 91 -27.25 -2.84 30.49
N GLU A 92 -26.87 -2.03 29.50
CA GLU A 92 -26.70 -2.51 28.14
C GLU A 92 -25.55 -3.51 28.18
N THR A 93 -25.93 -4.78 28.28
CA THR A 93 -25.03 -5.91 28.06
C THR A 93 -24.36 -5.71 26.72
N MET A 94 -23.09 -5.29 26.73
CA MET A 94 -22.26 -5.29 25.53
C MET A 94 -22.15 -6.73 25.05
N SER A 95 -22.92 -7.07 24.03
CA SER A 95 -22.85 -8.33 23.31
C SER A 95 -21.58 -8.34 22.48
N VAL A 96 -20.46 -8.74 23.11
CA VAL A 96 -19.22 -9.08 22.41
C VAL A 96 -19.36 -10.50 21.87
N ASP A 97 -20.17 -10.68 20.82
CA ASP A 97 -20.22 -11.91 20.02
C ASP A 97 -20.68 -11.56 18.58
N ALA A 98 -20.12 -10.49 18.00
CA ALA A 98 -20.21 -10.29 16.56
C ALA A 98 -19.18 -11.21 15.90
N GLU A 99 -19.64 -12.36 15.38
CA GLU A 99 -18.85 -13.22 14.50
C GLU A 99 -18.10 -12.34 13.48
N PRO A 100 -16.77 -12.49 13.33
CA PRO A 100 -16.00 -11.64 12.45
C PRO A 100 -16.57 -11.72 11.04
N ARG A 101 -16.99 -10.56 10.51
CA ARG A 101 -17.57 -10.50 9.16
C ARG A 101 -16.59 -11.10 8.15
N LYS A 102 -17.10 -11.80 7.14
CA LYS A 102 -16.26 -12.29 6.04
C LYS A 102 -15.50 -11.12 5.38
N PRO A 103 -14.23 -11.31 5.00
CA PRO A 103 -13.50 -10.31 4.22
C PRO A 103 -14.16 -10.08 2.87
N ARG A 104 -14.15 -8.83 2.42
CA ARG A 104 -14.66 -8.43 1.10
C ARG A 104 -13.51 -8.34 0.11
N ILE A 105 -13.46 -9.26 -0.84
CA ILE A 105 -12.39 -9.39 -1.82
C ILE A 105 -12.88 -8.94 -3.18
N LEU A 106 -12.20 -7.96 -3.75
CA LEU A 106 -12.42 -7.54 -5.14
C LEU A 106 -11.39 -8.24 -6.03
N LEU A 107 -11.84 -9.26 -6.74
CA LEU A 107 -11.04 -9.96 -7.74
C LEU A 107 -11.16 -9.25 -9.08
N ALA A 108 -10.06 -9.11 -9.80
CA ALA A 108 -10.05 -8.47 -11.09
C ALA A 108 -9.23 -9.23 -12.12
N ALA A 109 -9.71 -9.25 -13.36
CA ALA A 109 -9.03 -9.85 -14.48
C ALA A 109 -8.73 -8.81 -15.57
N SER A 110 -7.52 -8.89 -16.12
CA SER A 110 -7.10 -8.09 -17.27
C SER A 110 -6.72 -8.96 -18.47
N GLY A 111 -6.49 -8.34 -19.63
CA GLY A 111 -6.30 -9.02 -20.92
C GLY A 111 -5.06 -9.91 -21.00
N SER A 112 -5.18 -11.15 -20.52
CA SER A 112 -4.18 -12.22 -20.61
C SER A 112 -4.89 -13.56 -20.76
N VAL A 113 -4.28 -14.51 -21.49
CA VAL A 113 -4.84 -15.86 -21.69
C VAL A 113 -5.13 -16.56 -20.37
N ALA A 114 -4.36 -16.25 -19.32
CA ALA A 114 -4.57 -16.80 -17.97
C ALA A 114 -5.94 -16.44 -17.35
N ALA A 115 -6.68 -15.48 -17.92
CA ALA A 115 -8.03 -15.13 -17.46
C ALA A 115 -9.04 -16.27 -17.67
N ILE A 116 -8.72 -17.28 -18.48
CA ILE A 116 -9.48 -18.55 -18.53
C ILE A 116 -9.56 -19.25 -17.16
N LYS A 117 -8.58 -19.01 -16.27
CA LYS A 117 -8.56 -19.54 -14.90
C LYS A 117 -9.30 -18.66 -13.89
N PHE A 118 -9.86 -17.53 -14.31
CA PHE A 118 -10.43 -16.53 -13.39
C PHE A 118 -11.64 -17.06 -12.62
N ALA A 119 -12.51 -17.84 -13.27
CA ALA A 119 -13.63 -18.49 -12.57
C ALA A 119 -13.16 -19.44 -11.46
N ASN A 120 -12.12 -20.23 -11.73
CA ASN A 120 -11.53 -21.10 -10.71
C ASN A 120 -10.92 -20.29 -9.55
N LEU A 121 -10.28 -19.16 -9.85
CA LEU A 121 -9.83 -18.23 -8.82
C LEU A 121 -10.99 -17.72 -7.97
N CYS A 122 -12.11 -17.28 -8.57
CA CYS A 122 -13.29 -16.88 -7.82
C CYS A 122 -13.77 -17.98 -6.86
N HIS A 123 -13.89 -19.22 -7.34
CA HIS A 123 -14.26 -20.37 -6.51
C HIS A 123 -13.32 -20.60 -5.31
N CYS A 124 -12.01 -20.35 -5.45
CA CYS A 124 -11.09 -20.47 -4.31
C CYS A 124 -11.42 -19.50 -3.17
N PHE A 125 -12.01 -18.34 -3.46
CA PHE A 125 -12.26 -17.30 -2.47
C PHE A 125 -13.68 -17.35 -1.88
N THR A 126 -14.70 -17.82 -2.60
CA THR A 126 -16.12 -17.67 -2.19
C THR A 126 -16.49 -18.36 -0.88
N GLU A 127 -15.84 -19.47 -0.52
CA GLU A 127 -16.12 -20.11 0.77
C GLU A 127 -15.67 -19.23 1.96
N TRP A 128 -14.53 -18.58 1.81
CA TRP A 128 -13.87 -17.79 2.84
C TRP A 128 -14.32 -16.32 2.87
N ALA A 129 -14.65 -15.74 1.71
CA ALA A 129 -14.83 -14.30 1.52
C ALA A 129 -16.12 -13.96 0.78
N GLU A 130 -16.61 -12.72 0.97
CA GLU A 130 -17.53 -12.10 0.03
C GLU A 130 -16.74 -11.63 -1.20
N VAL A 131 -17.10 -12.14 -2.38
CA VAL A 131 -16.33 -11.89 -3.61
C VAL A 131 -17.15 -11.07 -4.60
N ARG A 132 -16.54 -10.00 -5.13
CA ARG A 132 -16.99 -9.30 -6.33
C ARG A 132 -15.90 -9.37 -7.37
N ALA A 133 -16.29 -9.44 -8.64
CA ALA A 133 -15.37 -9.58 -9.76
C ALA A 133 -15.43 -8.37 -10.70
N VAL A 134 -14.30 -7.96 -11.24
CA VAL A 134 -14.20 -6.92 -12.29
C VAL A 134 -13.43 -7.49 -13.47
N ALA A 135 -13.95 -7.35 -14.69
CA ALA A 135 -13.25 -7.76 -15.90
C ALA A 135 -13.09 -6.58 -16.85
N THR A 136 -11.86 -6.38 -17.33
CA THR A 136 -11.61 -5.49 -18.47
C THR A 136 -12.21 -6.09 -19.75
N ASN A 137 -12.56 -5.24 -20.72
CA ASN A 137 -13.00 -5.69 -22.04
C ASN A 137 -12.06 -6.72 -22.68
N ALA A 138 -10.74 -6.53 -22.57
CA ALA A 138 -9.75 -7.47 -23.11
C ALA A 138 -9.76 -8.85 -22.40
N SER A 139 -10.09 -8.92 -21.10
CA SER A 139 -10.19 -10.21 -20.40
C SER A 139 -11.42 -11.02 -20.80
N LEU A 140 -12.50 -10.36 -21.27
CA LEU A 140 -13.72 -11.03 -21.69
C LEU A 140 -13.53 -11.92 -22.93
N HIS A 141 -12.43 -11.78 -23.67
CA HIS A 141 -12.06 -12.74 -24.72
C HIS A 141 -11.70 -14.14 -24.20
N PHE A 142 -11.34 -14.26 -22.93
CA PHE A 142 -10.85 -15.50 -22.33
C PHE A 142 -11.76 -16.01 -21.19
N ILE A 143 -12.55 -15.12 -20.58
CA ILE A 143 -13.47 -15.47 -19.50
C ILE A 143 -14.77 -16.01 -20.09
N ASP A 144 -15.10 -17.25 -19.74
CA ASP A 144 -16.46 -17.74 -19.89
C ASP A 144 -17.31 -17.23 -18.73
N LYS A 145 -18.20 -16.27 -19.00
CA LYS A 145 -19.10 -15.68 -17.99
C LYS A 145 -19.97 -16.72 -17.29
N THR A 146 -20.30 -17.84 -17.96
CA THR A 146 -21.15 -18.89 -17.38
C THR A 146 -20.42 -19.74 -16.34
N SER A 147 -19.09 -19.70 -16.34
CA SER A 147 -18.25 -20.40 -15.37
C SER A 147 -18.04 -19.64 -14.06
N ILE A 148 -18.39 -18.34 -14.02
CA ILE A 148 -18.28 -17.53 -12.80
C ILE A 148 -19.28 -18.05 -11.74
N PRO A 149 -18.87 -18.19 -10.46
CA PRO A 149 -19.77 -18.63 -9.41
C PRO A 149 -21.04 -17.75 -9.33
N LYS A 150 -22.20 -18.36 -9.10
CA LYS A 150 -23.50 -17.65 -9.14
C LYS A 150 -23.64 -16.54 -8.09
N ASP A 151 -22.91 -16.68 -6.99
CA ASP A 151 -22.82 -15.74 -5.88
C ASP A 151 -21.82 -14.59 -6.13
N VAL A 152 -21.07 -14.64 -7.23
CA VAL A 152 -20.10 -13.61 -7.62
C VAL A 152 -20.68 -12.73 -8.73
N VAL A 153 -20.86 -11.45 -8.43
CA VAL A 153 -21.23 -10.45 -9.44
C VAL A 153 -19.99 -10.05 -10.23
N LEU A 154 -20.05 -10.20 -11.56
CA LEU A 154 -19.01 -9.76 -12.50
C LEU A 154 -19.38 -8.41 -13.10
N TYR A 155 -18.62 -7.38 -12.75
CA TYR A 155 -18.77 -6.02 -13.28
C TYR A 155 -17.85 -5.78 -14.49
N THR A 156 -18.35 -5.04 -15.48
CA THR A 156 -17.62 -4.58 -16.68
C THR A 156 -17.73 -3.07 -16.83
N ASP A 157 -17.05 -2.52 -17.85
CA ASP A 157 -17.05 -1.08 -18.12
C ASP A 157 -18.47 -0.55 -18.39
N GLU A 158 -19.36 -1.36 -18.96
CA GLU A 158 -20.76 -1.01 -19.20
C GLU A 158 -21.55 -0.77 -17.90
N ASP A 159 -21.20 -1.44 -16.81
CA ASP A 159 -21.89 -1.31 -15.52
C ASP A 159 -21.63 0.04 -14.85
N GLU A 160 -20.50 0.67 -15.15
CA GLU A 160 -20.16 2.00 -14.66
C GLU A 160 -21.18 3.04 -15.14
N TRP A 161 -21.53 2.96 -16.42
CA TRP A 161 -22.48 3.88 -17.06
C TRP A 161 -23.94 3.49 -16.84
N SER A 162 -24.24 2.22 -16.59
CA SER A 162 -25.60 1.79 -16.26
C SER A 162 -26.05 2.27 -14.88
N SER A 163 -25.08 2.41 -13.96
CA SER A 163 -25.29 2.82 -12.57
C SER A 163 -25.45 4.34 -12.39
N TRP A 164 -24.80 5.14 -13.25
CA TRP A 164 -24.81 6.61 -13.15
C TRP A 164 -25.71 7.26 -14.21
N LYS A 165 -26.83 7.87 -13.80
CA LYS A 165 -27.78 8.52 -14.74
C LYS A 165 -27.93 10.01 -14.49
N LYS A 166 -27.74 10.45 -13.24
CA LYS A 166 -27.81 11.85 -12.84
C LYS A 166 -26.76 12.18 -11.79
N LEU A 167 -26.47 13.48 -11.67
CA LEU A 167 -25.63 13.98 -10.61
C LEU A 167 -26.23 13.61 -9.24
N GLY A 168 -25.43 12.97 -8.38
CA GLY A 168 -25.85 12.43 -7.09
C GLY A 168 -26.09 10.91 -7.10
N ASP A 169 -26.15 10.26 -8.26
CA ASP A 169 -26.10 8.80 -8.34
C ASP A 169 -24.71 8.28 -7.95
N THR A 170 -24.67 7.03 -7.50
CA THR A 170 -23.43 6.43 -7.05
C THR A 170 -22.50 6.11 -8.22
N VAL A 171 -21.20 6.25 -7.98
CA VAL A 171 -20.17 6.02 -8.99
C VAL A 171 -19.54 4.66 -8.69
N LEU A 172 -19.76 3.69 -9.58
CA LEU A 172 -19.47 2.28 -9.33
C LEU A 172 -18.02 2.02 -8.89
N HIS A 173 -17.02 2.61 -9.54
CA HIS A 173 -15.62 2.40 -9.16
C HIS A 173 -15.31 2.88 -7.74
N ILE A 174 -15.95 3.97 -7.29
CA ILE A 174 -15.83 4.48 -5.92
C ILE A 174 -16.53 3.55 -4.93
N GLU A 175 -17.69 3.01 -5.29
CA GLU A 175 -18.39 2.04 -4.45
C GLU A 175 -17.60 0.74 -4.27
N LEU A 176 -17.06 0.19 -5.35
CA LEU A 176 -16.24 -1.03 -5.30
C LEU A 176 -14.97 -0.80 -4.47
N ARG A 177 -14.30 0.35 -4.64
CA ARG A 177 -13.15 0.75 -3.80
C ARG A 177 -13.51 0.87 -2.32
N ARG A 178 -14.67 1.43 -1.99
CA ARG A 178 -15.14 1.55 -0.60
C ARG A 178 -15.50 0.19 -0.01
N TRP A 179 -16.19 -0.64 -0.78
CA TRP A 179 -16.67 -1.95 -0.38
C TRP A 179 -15.54 -2.96 -0.11
N ALA A 180 -14.51 -2.96 -0.95
CA ALA A 180 -13.43 -3.95 -0.87
C ALA A 180 -12.51 -3.72 0.34
N ASP A 181 -12.20 -4.79 1.07
CA ASP A 181 -11.13 -4.79 2.08
C ASP A 181 -9.77 -5.07 1.42
N ILE A 182 -9.76 -5.94 0.40
CA ILE A 182 -8.57 -6.34 -0.35
C ILE A 182 -8.89 -6.32 -1.85
N MET A 183 -7.92 -5.89 -2.66
CA MET A 183 -7.96 -6.03 -4.11
C MET A 183 -6.95 -7.08 -4.60
N VAL A 184 -7.35 -7.88 -5.58
CA VAL A 184 -6.46 -8.84 -6.25
C VAL A 184 -6.64 -8.74 -7.76
N ILE A 185 -5.60 -8.39 -8.52
CA ILE A 185 -5.62 -8.47 -9.98
C ILE A 185 -4.89 -9.72 -10.43
N ALA A 186 -5.64 -10.71 -10.95
CA ALA A 186 -5.12 -12.00 -11.37
C ALA A 186 -5.99 -12.57 -12.52
N PRO A 187 -5.55 -12.47 -13.78
CA PRO A 187 -4.23 -12.01 -14.21
C PRO A 187 -4.08 -10.49 -14.30
N LEU A 188 -2.87 -10.01 -14.00
CA LEU A 188 -2.38 -8.69 -14.40
C LEU A 188 -1.60 -8.78 -15.73
N SER A 189 -2.14 -8.16 -16.77
CA SER A 189 -1.52 -8.04 -18.09
C SER A 189 -0.47 -6.93 -18.09
N ALA A 190 0.52 -7.01 -18.99
CA ALA A 190 1.55 -5.97 -19.13
C ALA A 190 0.95 -4.58 -19.44
N ASN A 191 -0.13 -4.54 -20.23
CA ASN A 191 -0.82 -3.29 -20.56
C ASN A 191 -1.43 -2.64 -19.32
N THR A 192 -2.18 -3.42 -18.53
CA THR A 192 -2.78 -2.91 -17.28
C THR A 192 -1.70 -2.55 -16.26
N LEU A 193 -0.61 -3.33 -16.17
CA LEU A 193 0.56 -2.98 -15.36
C LEU A 193 1.12 -1.59 -15.73
N GLY A 194 1.32 -1.34 -17.03
CA GLY A 194 1.78 -0.03 -17.51
C GLY A 194 0.79 1.10 -17.21
N LYS A 195 -0.52 0.85 -17.34
CA LYS A 195 -1.55 1.83 -16.99
C LYS A 195 -1.55 2.17 -15.50
N ILE A 196 -1.40 1.17 -14.63
CA ILE A 196 -1.33 1.37 -13.17
C ILE A 196 -0.07 2.18 -12.83
N ALA A 197 1.09 1.79 -13.34
CA ALA A 197 2.35 2.51 -13.11
C ALA A 197 2.30 3.96 -13.65
N GLY A 198 1.58 4.20 -14.75
CA GLY A 198 1.36 5.53 -15.31
C GLY A 198 0.23 6.33 -14.67
N GLY A 199 -0.52 5.77 -13.70
CA GLY A 199 -1.65 6.44 -13.05
C GLY A 199 -2.84 6.72 -13.97
N LEU A 200 -3.03 5.89 -15.02
CA LEU A 200 -4.13 6.01 -15.97
C LEU A 200 -5.42 5.36 -15.44
N CYS A 201 -6.57 5.90 -15.82
CA CYS A 201 -7.91 5.44 -15.40
C CYS A 201 -8.93 5.56 -16.55
N ASP A 202 -8.86 4.64 -17.51
CA ASP A 202 -9.64 4.68 -18.75
C ASP A 202 -10.68 3.56 -18.88
N ASN A 203 -10.85 2.76 -17.83
CA ASN A 203 -11.82 1.66 -17.72
C ASN A 203 -12.12 1.42 -16.23
N LEU A 204 -13.17 0.66 -15.93
CA LEU A 204 -13.64 0.41 -14.56
C LEU A 204 -12.51 -0.07 -13.64
N LEU A 205 -11.73 -1.06 -14.07
CA LEU A 205 -10.62 -1.61 -13.28
C LEU A 205 -9.59 -0.53 -12.93
N THR A 206 -9.09 0.20 -13.93
CA THR A 206 -8.05 1.21 -13.72
C THR A 206 -8.56 2.43 -12.96
N SER A 207 -9.83 2.78 -13.07
CA SER A 207 -10.48 3.80 -12.25
C SER A 207 -10.56 3.39 -10.78
N ILE A 208 -10.87 2.13 -10.47
CA ILE A 208 -10.83 1.60 -9.09
C ILE A 208 -9.41 1.69 -8.53
N VAL A 209 -8.40 1.25 -9.31
CA VAL A 209 -7.00 1.30 -8.89
C VAL A 209 -6.52 2.74 -8.67
N ARG A 210 -6.90 3.67 -9.54
CA ARG A 210 -6.49 5.08 -9.42
C ARG A 210 -7.06 5.77 -8.18
N ALA A 211 -8.20 5.30 -7.70
CA ALA A 211 -8.86 5.75 -6.48
C ALA A 211 -8.51 4.90 -5.24
N TRP A 212 -7.62 3.91 -5.39
CA TRP A 212 -7.35 2.91 -4.35
C TRP A 212 -6.73 3.53 -3.09
N ASP A 213 -7.05 2.94 -1.95
CA ASP A 213 -6.40 3.22 -0.67
C ASP A 213 -5.23 2.28 -0.46
N TYR A 214 -3.98 2.74 -0.53
CA TYR A 214 -2.83 1.85 -0.33
C TYR A 214 -2.63 1.42 1.14
N SER A 215 -3.43 1.94 2.08
CA SER A 215 -3.56 1.32 3.41
C SER A 215 -4.29 -0.03 3.37
N LYS A 216 -5.09 -0.28 2.33
CA LYS A 216 -5.76 -1.56 2.09
C LYS A 216 -4.86 -2.48 1.27
N PRO A 217 -4.79 -3.78 1.59
CA PRO A 217 -3.94 -4.71 0.86
C PRO A 217 -4.34 -4.81 -0.61
N PHE A 218 -3.33 -4.80 -1.48
CA PHE A 218 -3.52 -4.91 -2.91
C PHE A 218 -2.49 -5.88 -3.48
N PHE A 219 -2.97 -6.97 -4.05
CA PHE A 219 -2.15 -8.01 -4.67
C PHE A 219 -2.29 -8.01 -6.19
N VAL A 220 -1.20 -8.36 -6.87
CA VAL A 220 -1.20 -8.58 -8.31
C VAL A 220 -0.51 -9.88 -8.66
N ALA A 221 -1.08 -10.63 -9.61
CA ALA A 221 -0.47 -11.83 -10.17
C ALA A 221 -0.26 -11.62 -11.69
N PRO A 222 0.94 -11.17 -12.10
CA PRO A 222 1.24 -10.93 -13.51
C PRO A 222 1.12 -12.19 -14.35
N ALA A 223 0.63 -12.03 -15.58
CA ALA A 223 0.54 -13.10 -16.56
C ALA A 223 0.77 -12.57 -17.96
N MET A 224 1.93 -12.87 -18.54
CA MET A 224 2.36 -12.41 -19.86
C MET A 224 3.39 -13.36 -20.47
N ASN A 225 3.60 -13.27 -21.79
CA ASN A 225 4.63 -14.05 -22.45
C ASN A 225 6.04 -13.72 -21.89
N THR A 226 6.97 -14.68 -21.91
CA THR A 226 8.35 -14.54 -21.43
C THR A 226 9.08 -13.31 -22.01
N PHE A 227 8.90 -12.99 -23.29
CA PHE A 227 9.53 -11.82 -23.90
C PHE A 227 8.98 -10.50 -23.36
N MET A 228 7.68 -10.48 -22.99
CA MET A 228 7.09 -9.33 -22.30
C MET A 228 7.59 -9.25 -20.85
N TRP A 229 7.68 -10.40 -20.16
CA TRP A 229 8.20 -10.45 -18.79
C TRP A 229 9.66 -9.96 -18.70
N ASN A 230 10.51 -10.41 -19.62
CA ASN A 230 11.92 -10.03 -19.70
C ASN A 230 12.14 -8.62 -20.29
N ASN A 231 11.07 -7.94 -20.73
CA ASN A 231 11.19 -6.58 -21.22
C ASN A 231 11.47 -5.62 -20.05
N PRO A 232 12.41 -4.66 -20.20
CA PRO A 232 12.78 -3.73 -19.12
C PRO A 232 11.61 -2.89 -18.60
N PHE A 233 10.54 -2.68 -19.38
CA PHE A 233 9.34 -1.99 -18.89
C PHE A 233 8.62 -2.77 -17.80
N THR A 234 8.64 -4.10 -17.86
CA THR A 234 7.98 -4.93 -16.83
C THR A 234 8.65 -4.72 -15.48
N GLU A 235 9.97 -4.80 -15.42
CA GLU A 235 10.74 -4.53 -14.20
C GLU A 235 10.50 -3.11 -13.67
N ARG A 236 10.58 -2.10 -14.54
CA ARG A 236 10.35 -0.70 -14.15
C ARG A 236 8.95 -0.48 -13.58
N HIS A 237 7.92 -1.00 -14.23
CA HIS A 237 6.55 -0.85 -13.74
C HIS A 237 6.31 -1.65 -12.46
N LEU A 238 6.92 -2.82 -12.30
CA LEU A 238 6.84 -3.62 -11.08
C LEU A 238 7.46 -2.86 -9.89
N ILE A 239 8.62 -2.23 -10.09
CA ILE A 239 9.24 -1.37 -9.07
C ILE A 239 8.30 -0.22 -8.69
N SER A 240 7.73 0.49 -9.69
CA SER A 240 6.83 1.61 -9.41
C SER A 240 5.58 1.22 -8.61
N ILE A 241 5.02 0.02 -8.83
CA ILE A 241 3.86 -0.43 -8.06
C ILE A 241 4.25 -0.98 -6.68
N ASP A 242 5.44 -1.55 -6.53
CA ASP A 242 5.98 -2.01 -5.25
C ASP A 242 6.20 -0.84 -4.29
N GLU A 243 6.70 0.30 -4.80
CA GLU A 243 6.82 1.56 -4.04
C GLU A 243 5.47 2.08 -3.51
N LEU A 244 4.36 1.71 -4.15
CA LEU A 244 2.99 2.03 -3.67
C LEU A 244 2.47 1.05 -2.62
N GLY A 245 3.22 -0.01 -2.30
CA GLY A 245 2.82 -1.07 -1.38
C GLY A 245 2.00 -2.18 -2.03
N ILE A 246 1.97 -2.28 -3.37
CA ILE A 246 1.30 -3.37 -4.08
C ILE A 246 2.13 -4.64 -3.95
N SER A 247 1.53 -5.70 -3.41
CA SER A 247 2.18 -6.99 -3.21
C SER A 247 2.18 -7.84 -4.48
N LEU A 248 3.37 -8.15 -4.98
CA LEU A 248 3.57 -9.01 -6.13
C LEU A 248 3.46 -10.50 -5.75
N ILE A 249 2.56 -11.21 -6.42
CA ILE A 249 2.54 -12.68 -6.46
C ILE A 249 3.25 -13.10 -7.75
N PRO A 250 4.49 -13.64 -7.65
CA PRO A 250 5.34 -13.80 -8.82
C PRO A 250 4.77 -14.82 -9.81
N PRO A 251 5.01 -14.64 -11.13
CA PRO A 251 4.69 -15.66 -12.11
C PRO A 251 5.55 -16.91 -11.93
N VAL A 252 5.13 -18.00 -12.57
CA VAL A 252 5.83 -19.29 -12.58
C VAL A 252 6.45 -19.57 -13.94
N THR A 253 7.57 -20.29 -13.92
CA THR A 253 8.21 -20.82 -15.13
C THR A 253 7.50 -22.09 -15.57
N LYS A 254 6.78 -22.04 -16.69
CA LYS A 254 6.08 -23.18 -17.31
C LYS A 254 6.06 -23.04 -18.83
N ARG A 255 5.51 -24.04 -19.52
CA ARG A 255 5.15 -23.91 -20.94
C ARG A 255 3.97 -22.95 -21.07
N LEU A 256 4.13 -21.90 -21.86
CA LEU A 256 3.17 -20.83 -22.07
C LEU A 256 2.21 -21.14 -23.24
N ALA A 257 1.13 -20.37 -23.36
CA ALA A 257 0.11 -20.55 -24.39
C ALA A 257 0.65 -20.43 -25.83
N CYS A 258 1.74 -19.68 -26.03
CA CYS A 258 2.44 -19.57 -27.32
C CYS A 258 3.33 -20.78 -27.66
N GLY A 259 3.56 -21.69 -26.72
CA GLY A 259 4.41 -22.87 -26.87
C GLY A 259 5.80 -22.75 -26.24
N ASP A 260 6.26 -21.54 -25.90
CA ASP A 260 7.55 -21.27 -25.25
C ASP A 260 7.61 -21.83 -23.83
N TYR A 261 8.77 -22.27 -23.38
CA TYR A 261 9.03 -22.55 -21.96
C TYR A 261 9.75 -21.36 -21.34
N GLY A 262 9.16 -20.74 -20.33
CA GLY A 262 9.76 -19.57 -19.70
C GLY A 262 8.92 -18.98 -18.57
N ASN A 263 9.48 -17.97 -17.93
CA ASN A 263 8.82 -17.25 -16.85
C ASN A 263 7.73 -16.31 -17.40
N GLY A 264 6.71 -16.02 -16.59
CA GLY A 264 5.59 -15.13 -16.98
C GLY A 264 4.22 -15.79 -16.96
N ALA A 265 4.12 -17.11 -16.69
CA ALA A 265 2.83 -17.75 -16.49
C ALA A 265 2.23 -17.31 -15.14
N MET A 266 0.93 -17.04 -15.09
CA MET A 266 0.26 -16.67 -13.83
C MET A 266 0.50 -17.74 -12.76
N ALA A 267 0.71 -17.31 -11.51
CA ALA A 267 0.64 -18.19 -10.35
C ALA A 267 -0.66 -19.01 -10.34
N GLU A 268 -0.64 -20.21 -9.77
CA GLU A 268 -1.85 -21.03 -9.70
C GLU A 268 -2.89 -20.36 -8.77
N PRO A 269 -4.20 -20.48 -9.06
CA PRO A 269 -5.25 -19.90 -8.23
C PRO A 269 -5.15 -20.24 -6.74
N SER A 270 -4.73 -21.46 -6.40
CA SER A 270 -4.50 -21.89 -5.02
C SER A 270 -3.34 -21.15 -4.34
N THR A 271 -2.26 -20.86 -5.07
CA THR A 271 -1.13 -20.06 -4.56
C THR A 271 -1.56 -18.62 -4.32
N ILE A 272 -2.35 -18.05 -5.24
CA ILE A 272 -2.89 -16.68 -5.08
C ILE A 272 -3.78 -16.61 -3.85
N TYR A 273 -4.73 -17.54 -3.74
CA TYR A 273 -5.63 -17.65 -2.59
C TYR A 273 -4.89 -17.77 -1.26
N SER A 274 -3.98 -18.74 -1.15
CA SER A 274 -3.24 -18.98 0.10
C SER A 274 -2.39 -17.78 0.50
N THR A 275 -1.75 -17.09 -0.46
CA THR A 275 -0.97 -15.87 -0.19
C THR A 275 -1.83 -14.77 0.42
N VAL A 276 -2.99 -14.49 -0.19
CA VAL A 276 -3.92 -13.45 0.29
C VAL A 276 -4.52 -13.82 1.65
N ARG A 277 -4.91 -15.08 1.83
CA ARG A 277 -5.50 -15.57 3.08
C ARG A 277 -4.52 -15.49 4.25
N LEU A 278 -3.29 -15.99 4.07
CA LEU A 278 -2.26 -15.94 5.12
C LEU A 278 -1.92 -14.48 5.50
N PHE A 279 -1.85 -13.59 4.52
CA PHE A 279 -1.65 -12.17 4.80
C PHE A 279 -2.79 -11.60 5.65
N TYR A 280 -4.05 -11.86 5.29
CA TYR A 280 -5.21 -11.35 6.02
C TYR A 280 -5.24 -11.87 7.47
N GLU A 281 -5.04 -13.18 7.66
CA GLU A 281 -5.04 -13.79 8.99
C GLU A 281 -3.91 -13.24 9.89
N SER A 282 -2.74 -12.95 9.32
CA SER A 282 -1.63 -12.34 10.07
C SER A 282 -1.92 -10.94 10.59
N LYS A 283 -2.69 -10.15 9.82
CA LYS A 283 -3.09 -8.78 10.21
C LYS A 283 -4.17 -8.79 11.29
N SER A 284 -5.13 -9.71 11.20
CA SER A 284 -6.15 -9.88 12.24
C SER A 284 -5.55 -10.24 13.60
N GLN A 285 -4.49 -11.04 13.62
CA GLN A 285 -3.81 -11.43 14.86
C GLN A 285 -3.03 -10.28 15.51
N GLN A 286 -2.43 -9.39 14.71
CA GLN A 286 -1.71 -8.22 15.23
C GLN A 286 -2.64 -7.18 15.87
N GLY A 287 -3.88 -7.04 15.38
CA GLY A 287 -4.85 -6.10 15.94
C GLY A 287 -5.50 -6.53 17.26
N ASN A 288 -5.42 -7.81 17.63
CA ASN A 288 -6.01 -8.35 18.87
C ASN A 288 -5.00 -8.49 20.03
N GLY A 289 -3.73 -8.11 19.83
CA GLY A 289 -2.66 -8.26 20.82
C GLY A 289 -2.40 -7.04 21.72
N ASP A 290 -3.07 -5.91 21.45
CA ASP A 290 -2.91 -4.65 22.18
C ASP A 290 -4.12 -4.38 23.10
N ILE A 291 -4.30 -5.22 24.14
CA ILE A 291 -5.25 -4.99 25.25
C ILE A 291 -4.54 -5.22 26.58
#